data_AF-A0A1H2W754-F1
#
_entry.id   AF-A0A1H2W754-F1
#
_cell.length_a   1.000
_cell.length_b   1.000
_cell.length_c   1.000
_cell.angle_alpha   90.00
_cell.angle_beta   90.00
_cell.angle_gamma   90.00
#
_symmetry.space_group_name_H-M   'P 1'
#
loop_
_entity.id
_entity.type
_entity.pdbx_description
1 polymer ?
#
loop_
_entity_poly.entity_id
_entity_poly.type
_entity_poly.pdbx_seq_one_letter_code
_entity_poly.pdbx_strand_id
1 'polypeptide(L)'
;MKYYECHIGSNKLELHNSFLGKETVKLNNRIVSETFSLKGTYHFFKINSIQFLIKTTYKVIPERQFEIKLFKCRNLIDSKVEKLRINKIFQL
;
A
#
# COMPACT_ATOMS: atom_id res chain seq x y z
N MET A 1 5.07 7.82 -5.87
CA MET A 1 4.02 8.64 -5.24
C MET A 1 3.56 7.96 -3.94
N LYS A 2 3.24 8.73 -2.90
CA LYS A 2 2.71 8.19 -1.63
C LYS A 2 1.19 7.98 -1.76
N TYR A 3 0.70 6.80 -1.41
CA TYR A 3 -0.72 6.44 -1.48
C TYR A 3 -1.38 6.28 -0.11
N TYR A 4 -0.60 5.88 0.89
CA TYR A 4 -1.10 5.63 2.23
C TYR A 4 -0.05 5.99 3.27
N GLU A 5 -0.55 6.51 4.38
CA GLU A 5 0.22 6.88 5.56
C GLU A 5 -0.65 6.61 6.79
N CYS A 6 -0.08 5.96 7.80
CA CYS A 6 -0.72 5.80 9.09
C CYS A 6 0.34 5.76 10.21
N HIS A 7 -0.13 5.89 11.45
CA HIS A 7 0.70 5.73 12.64
C HIS A 7 0.32 4.45 13.40
N ILE A 8 1.32 3.62 13.75
CA ILE A 8 1.17 2.44 14.59
C ILE A 8 1.99 2.68 15.87
N GLY A 9 1.32 3.21 16.90
CA GLY A 9 2.01 3.78 18.06
C GLY A 9 2.90 4.96 17.64
N SER A 10 4.18 4.91 17.98
CA SER A 10 5.18 5.91 17.55
C SER A 10 5.75 5.68 16.15
N ASN A 11 5.38 4.59 15.48
CA ASN A 11 5.93 4.27 14.16
C ASN A 11 5.09 4.86 13.04
N LYS A 12 5.74 5.57 12.13
CA LYS A 12 5.15 6.05 10.88
C LYS A 12 5.26 4.98 9.81
N LEU A 13 4.13 4.57 9.23
CA LEU A 13 4.06 3.63 8.12
C LEU A 13 3.63 4.37 6.85
N GLU A 14 4.35 4.16 5.75
CA GLU A 14 4.03 4.75 4.45
C GLU A 14 4.04 3.68 3.36
N LEU A 15 3.07 3.74 2.46
CA LEU A 15 3.04 2.96 1.22
C LEU A 15 3.18 3.89 0.03
N HIS A 16 4.13 3.57 -0.83
CA HIS A 16 4.39 4.25 -2.08
C HIS A 16 4.17 3.31 -3.26
N ASN A 17 3.78 3.86 -4.41
CA ASN A 17 3.88 3.16 -5.69
C ASN A 17 4.54 4.07 -6.74
N SER A 18 5.36 3.50 -7.62
CA SER A 18 5.92 4.15 -8.80
C SER A 18 4.98 4.05 -10.02
N PHE A 19 5.31 4.77 -11.10
CA PHE A 19 4.57 4.65 -12.36
C PHE A 19 4.68 3.23 -12.97
N LEU A 20 5.79 2.53 -12.71
CA LEU A 20 6.05 1.17 -13.20
C LEU A 20 5.44 0.08 -12.29
N GLY A 21 4.57 0.45 -11.33
CA GLY A 21 3.94 -0.50 -10.42
C GLY A 21 4.86 -1.01 -9.30
N LYS A 22 5.95 -0.29 -8.99
CA LYS A 22 6.84 -0.64 -7.89
C LYS A 22 6.25 -0.17 -6.56
N GLU A 23 5.71 -1.09 -5.77
CA GLU A 23 5.17 -0.82 -4.44
C GLU A 23 6.28 -0.92 -3.37
N THR A 24 6.39 0.11 -2.53
CA THR A 24 7.40 0.19 -1.45
C THR A 24 6.71 0.56 -0.13
N VAL A 25 6.89 -0.27 0.89
CA VAL A 25 6.45 -0.02 2.27
C VAL A 25 7.63 0.48 3.09
N LYS A 26 7.45 1.63 3.75
CA LYS A 26 8.42 2.24 4.64
C LYS A 26 7.89 2.31 6.08
N LEU A 27 8.73 1.94 7.03
CA LEU A 27 8.51 2.12 8.46
C LEU A 27 9.57 3.08 8.99
N ASN A 28 9.17 4.24 9.53
CA ASN A 28 10.07 5.30 9.98
C ASN A 28 11.13 5.62 8.91
N ASN A 29 10.69 5.82 7.66
CA ASN A 29 11.53 6.07 6.48
C ASN A 29 12.48 4.92 6.06
N ARG A 30 12.49 3.77 6.74
CA ARG A 30 13.24 2.56 6.34
C ARG A 30 12.35 1.65 5.51
N ILE A 31 12.88 1.13 4.39
CA ILE A 31 12.14 0.18 3.54
C ILE A 31 12.04 -1.16 4.27
N VAL A 32 10.81 -1.65 4.47
CA VAL A 32 10.54 -2.95 5.11
C VAL A 32 9.96 -3.97 4.15
N SER A 33 9.45 -3.53 3.00
CA SER A 33 9.00 -4.41 1.92
C SER A 33 8.98 -3.64 0.60
N GLU A 34 9.32 -4.33 -0.49
CA GLU A 34 9.31 -3.76 -1.83
C GLU A 34 8.97 -4.85 -2.84
N THR A 35 8.04 -4.59 -3.76
CA THR A 35 7.57 -5.58 -4.75
C THR A 35 6.95 -4.88 -5.94
N PHE A 36 7.15 -5.41 -7.15
CA PHE A 36 6.43 -4.96 -8.33
C PHE A 36 5.05 -5.61 -8.38
N SER A 37 4.01 -4.81 -8.63
CA SER A 37 2.67 -5.31 -8.86
C SER A 37 1.85 -4.44 -9.81
N LEU A 38 1.06 -5.13 -10.64
CA LEU A 38 0.07 -4.52 -11.54
C LEU A 38 -1.37 -4.58 -10.98
N LYS A 39 -1.68 -5.59 -10.16
CA LYS A 39 -3.04 -5.84 -9.62
C LYS A 39 -3.13 -5.69 -8.10
N GLY A 40 -2.02 -5.38 -7.45
CA GLY A 40 -1.86 -5.34 -6.00
C GLY A 40 -1.09 -6.55 -5.49
N THR A 41 -0.63 -6.49 -4.26
CA THR A 41 0.26 -7.49 -3.67
C THR A 41 0.08 -7.55 -2.16
N TYR A 42 0.90 -8.38 -1.51
CA TYR A 42 0.98 -8.53 -0.08
C TYR A 42 2.37 -8.13 0.39
N HIS A 43 2.41 -7.19 1.33
CA HIS A 43 3.64 -6.77 2.01
C HIS A 43 3.61 -7.25 3.45
N PHE A 44 4.46 -8.21 3.78
CA PHE A 44 4.64 -8.70 5.15
C PHE A 44 5.81 -7.99 5.82
N PHE A 45 5.61 -7.52 7.05
CA PHE A 45 6.67 -6.90 7.86
C PHE A 45 6.38 -7.10 9.35
N LYS A 46 7.36 -6.76 10.19
CA LYS A 46 7.22 -6.85 11.65
C LYS A 46 7.57 -5.53 12.32
N ILE A 47 6.88 -5.21 13.41
CA ILE A 47 7.24 -4.13 14.35
C ILE A 47 7.38 -4.80 15.72
N ASN A 48 8.57 -4.77 16.33
CA ASN A 48 8.84 -5.41 17.64
C ASN A 48 8.30 -6.85 17.72
N SER A 49 8.62 -7.68 16.72
CA SER A 49 8.16 -9.07 16.57
C SER A 49 6.66 -9.27 16.29
N ILE A 50 5.84 -8.22 16.32
CA ILE A 50 4.42 -8.28 15.95
C ILE A 50 4.31 -8.29 14.43
N GLN A 51 3.52 -9.21 13.87
CA GLN A 51 3.32 -9.37 12.44
C GLN A 51 2.28 -8.38 11.90
N PHE A 52 2.65 -7.73 10.79
CA PHE A 52 1.78 -6.86 10.02
C PHE A 52 1.75 -7.30 8.55
N LEU A 53 0.63 -6.99 7.91
CA LEU A 53 0.40 -7.22 6.49
C LEU A 53 -0.27 -5.99 5.89
N ILE A 54 0.30 -5.44 4.83
CA ILE A 54 -0.44 -4.56 3.91
C ILE A 54 -0.87 -5.41 2.71
N LYS A 55 -2.18 -5.49 2.48
CA LYS A 55 -2.75 -6.00 1.23
C LYS A 55 -3.12 -4.82 0.35
N THR A 56 -2.65 -4.82 -0.87
CA THR A 56 -3.03 -3.84 -1.90
C THR A 56 -3.83 -4.53 -2.99
N THR A 57 -4.77 -3.81 -3.62
CA THR A 57 -5.61 -4.33 -4.71
C THR A 57 -5.99 -3.21 -5.66
N TYR A 58 -5.67 -3.38 -6.94
CA TYR A 58 -6.12 -2.49 -8.01
C TYR A 58 -7.41 -3.03 -8.62
N LYS A 59 -8.50 -2.27 -8.50
CA LYS A 59 -9.76 -2.52 -9.20
C LYS A 59 -9.83 -1.61 -10.42
N VAL A 60 -10.23 -2.15 -11.56
CA VAL A 60 -10.27 -1.42 -12.84
C VAL A 60 -11.71 -1.10 -13.28
N ILE A 61 -12.70 -1.90 -12.85
CA ILE A 61 -14.11 -1.80 -13.24
C ILE A 61 -14.98 -1.82 -11.96
N PRO A 62 -16.03 -0.97 -11.84
CA PRO A 62 -16.48 0.07 -12.77
C PRO A 62 -15.65 1.36 -12.71
N GLU A 63 -14.92 1.60 -11.61
CA GLU A 63 -14.00 2.73 -11.45
C GLU A 63 -12.61 2.22 -11.08
N ARG A 64 -11.56 2.93 -11.53
CA ARG A 64 -10.20 2.62 -11.11
C ARG A 64 -10.01 2.99 -9.64
N GLN A 65 -9.74 2.00 -8.80
CA GLN A 65 -9.56 2.18 -7.36
C GLN A 65 -8.32 1.42 -6.89
N PHE A 66 -7.60 2.02 -5.96
CA PHE A 66 -6.52 1.39 -5.23
C PHE A 66 -6.94 1.17 -3.79
N GLU A 67 -7.22 -0.09 -3.45
CA GLU A 67 -7.64 -0.51 -2.12
C GLU A 67 -6.41 -0.97 -1.33
N ILE A 68 -6.29 -0.48 -0.10
CA ILE A 68 -5.18 -0.73 0.80
C ILE A 68 -5.79 -1.19 2.13
N LYS A 69 -5.34 -2.33 2.64
CA LYS A 69 -5.78 -2.88 3.93
C LYS A 69 -4.58 -3.24 4.77
N LEU A 70 -4.56 -2.73 6.00
CA LEU A 70 -3.53 -3.00 6.98
C LEU A 70 -4.07 -3.98 8.03
N PHE A 71 -3.34 -5.07 8.24
CA PHE A 71 -3.66 -6.08 9.24
C PHE A 71 -2.57 -6.15 10.31
N LYS A 72 -2.99 -6.36 11.56
CA LYS A 72 -2.12 -6.72 12.70
C LYS A 72 -2.56 -8.09 13.22
N CYS A 73 -1.66 -9.07 13.21
CA CYS A 73 -1.98 -10.44 13.64
C CYS A 73 -3.29 -10.98 13.00
N ARG A 74 -3.45 -10.77 11.68
CA ARG A 74 -4.64 -11.14 10.87
C ARG A 74 -5.93 -10.34 11.11
N ASN A 75 -5.94 -9.42 12.08
CA ASN A 75 -7.08 -8.51 12.28
C ASN A 75 -6.90 -7.27 11.42
N LEU A 76 -7.94 -6.87 10.67
CA LEU A 76 -7.95 -5.60 9.94
C LEU A 76 -7.94 -4.45 10.95
N ILE A 77 -6.94 -3.58 10.88
CA ILE A 77 -6.80 -2.43 11.79
C ILE A 77 -6.93 -1.09 11.06
N ASP A 78 -6.76 -1.07 9.74
CA ASP A 78 -7.00 0.13 8.94
C ASP A 78 -7.26 -0.24 7.47
N SER A 79 -7.99 0.62 6.76
CA SER A 79 -8.25 0.46 5.33
C SER A 79 -8.45 1.79 4.64
N LYS A 80 -7.99 1.88 3.39
CA LYS A 80 -8.14 3.06 2.56
C LYS A 80 -8.48 2.66 1.13
N VAL A 81 -9.40 3.39 0.51
CA VAL A 81 -9.72 3.25 -0.92
C VAL A 81 -9.41 4.57 -1.59
N GLU A 82 -8.46 4.55 -2.52
CA GLU A 82 -8.07 5.70 -3.33
C GLU A 82 -8.67 5.59 -4.73
N LYS A 83 -9.48 6.58 -5.14
CA LYS A 83 -9.97 6.65 -6.52
C LYS A 83 -8.84 7.15 -7.42
N LEU A 84 -8.46 6.34 -8.40
CA LEU A 84 -7.43 6.69 -9.36
C LEU A 84 -8.06 7.50 -10.51
N ARG A 85 -7.82 8.80 -10.51
CA ARG A 85 -8.18 9.65 -11.67
C ARG A 85 -7.22 9.33 -12.81
N ILE A 86 -7.76 9.18 -14.02
CA ILE A 86 -6.94 9.13 -15.23
C ILE A 86 -6.37 10.55 -15.42
N ASN A 87 -5.15 10.78 -14.96
CA ASN A 87 -4.37 11.88 -15.51
C ASN A 87 -4.00 11.50 -16.96
N LYS A 88 -4.15 12.45 -17.89
CA LYS A 88 -4.01 12.36 -19.37
C LYS A 88 -2.73 11.73 -19.94
N ILE A 89 -1.89 11.09 -19.13
CA ILE A 89 -0.58 10.53 -19.53
C ILE A 89 -0.70 9.11 -20.12
N PHE A 90 -1.86 8.46 -20.02
CA PHE A 90 -2.12 7.19 -20.68
C PHE A 90 -2.80 7.38 -22.04
N GLN A 91 -2.08 8.00 -22.99
CA GLN A 91 -2.23 7.69 -24.41
C GLN A 91 -0.96 6.92 -24.78
N LEU A 92 -1.10 5.59 -24.87
CA LEU A 92 -0.22 4.76 -25.69
C LEU A 92 -0.85 4.66 -27.07
#